data_AF-A0A2N1DLV7-F1
#
_entry.id   AF-A0A2N1DLV7-F1
#
_cell.length_a   1.000
_cell.length_b   1.000
_cell.length_c   1.000
_cell.angle_alpha   90.00
_cell.angle_beta   90.00
_cell.angle_gamma   90.00
#
_symmetry.space_group_name_H-M   'P 1'
#
loop_
_entity.id
_entity.type
_entity.pdbx_description
1 polymer ?
#
loop_
_entity_poly.entity_id
_entity_poly.type
_entity_poly.pdbx_seq_one_letter_code
_entity_poly.pdbx_strand_id
1 'polypeptide(L)'
;MQFWQRLIAFRKAHPRLLRNKYDNSEINKSGLSDILWHGCELRKSGWYDPNGLALAMTLGERADGQDIHVMFNMYWEGLEFELPDIKVEKWYCAIDTSLSSPLDIAEMGAEIVHKGTHYKVNARTVVVLISKKNQTR
;
A
#
# COMPACT_ATOMS: atom_id res chain seq x y z
N MET A 1 8.52 -21.15 -5.58
CA MET A 1 9.23 -19.85 -5.78
C MET A 1 8.35 -18.76 -6.44
N GLN A 2 7.03 -18.94 -6.59
CA GLN A 2 6.17 -18.01 -7.32
C GLN A 2 6.10 -16.60 -6.70
N PHE A 3 6.00 -16.50 -5.37
CA PHE A 3 5.90 -15.22 -4.67
C PHE A 3 7.03 -14.25 -5.07
N TRP A 4 8.28 -14.72 -5.02
CA TRP A 4 9.44 -13.89 -5.34
C TRP A 4 9.48 -13.44 -6.80
N GLN A 5 9.10 -14.32 -7.74
CA GLN A 5 9.01 -13.95 -9.15
C GLN A 5 7.98 -12.85 -9.38
N ARG A 6 6.79 -12.99 -8.77
CA ARG A 6 5.72 -11.98 -8.83
C ARG A 6 6.12 -10.69 -8.11
N LEU A 7 6.81 -10.77 -6.97
CA LEU A 7 7.26 -9.58 -6.23
C LEU A 7 8.32 -8.79 -7.01
N ILE A 8 9.26 -9.47 -7.68
CA ILE A 8 10.24 -8.83 -8.56
C ILE A 8 9.53 -8.16 -9.75
N ALA A 9 8.58 -8.86 -10.38
CA ALA A 9 7.79 -8.31 -11.48
C ALA A 9 6.97 -7.08 -11.01
N PHE A 10 6.31 -7.17 -9.86
CA PHE A 10 5.59 -6.08 -9.22
C PHE A 10 6.50 -4.87 -9.00
N ARG A 11 7.67 -5.05 -8.37
CA ARG A 11 8.63 -3.96 -8.16
C ARG A 11 9.07 -3.30 -9.47
N LYS A 12 9.29 -4.07 -10.53
CA LYS A 12 9.66 -3.55 -11.86
C LYS A 12 8.53 -2.79 -12.55
N ALA A 13 7.28 -3.21 -12.32
CA ALA A 13 6.08 -2.59 -12.88
C ALA A 13 5.69 -1.27 -12.20
N HIS A 14 6.28 -0.95 -11.04
CA HIS A 14 5.97 0.25 -10.26
C HIS A 14 7.19 1.18 -10.15
N PRO A 15 7.39 2.12 -11.09
CA PRO A 15 8.51 3.06 -11.10
C PRO A 15 8.70 3.82 -9.79
N ARG A 16 7.62 4.08 -9.03
CA ARG A 16 7.67 4.72 -7.71
C ARG A 16 8.66 4.05 -6.76
N LEU A 17 8.79 2.72 -6.82
CA LEU A 17 9.67 1.91 -5.97
C LEU A 17 11.14 1.87 -6.46
N LEU A 18 11.42 2.44 -7.63
CA LEU A 18 12.73 2.46 -8.29
C LEU A 18 13.33 3.86 -8.40
N ARG A 19 12.68 4.88 -7.80
CA ARG A 19 13.12 6.28 -7.89
C ARG A 19 14.49 6.47 -7.21
N ASN A 20 15.38 7.20 -7.88
CA ASN A 20 16.76 7.48 -7.45
C ASN A 20 16.95 8.88 -6.84
N LYS A 21 15.85 9.57 -6.53
CA LYS A 21 15.85 10.90 -5.88
C LYS A 21 15.11 10.79 -4.56
N TYR A 22 15.62 11.50 -3.55
CA TYR A 22 14.93 11.66 -2.28
C TYR A 22 13.64 12.47 -2.44
N ASP A 23 12.68 12.19 -1.57
CA ASP A 23 11.36 12.82 -1.57
C ASP A 23 11.48 14.31 -1.20
N ASN A 24 10.75 15.16 -1.93
CA ASN A 24 10.79 16.61 -1.73
C ASN A 24 9.47 17.17 -1.18
N SER A 25 8.62 16.29 -0.65
CA SER A 25 7.30 16.62 -0.05
C SER A 25 6.31 17.31 -0.99
N GLU A 26 6.51 17.21 -2.30
CA GLU A 26 5.56 17.74 -3.29
C GLU A 26 4.32 16.85 -3.41
N ILE A 27 3.16 17.47 -3.69
CA ILE A 27 1.84 16.81 -3.73
C ILE A 27 1.48 16.45 -5.18
N ASN A 28 0.99 15.21 -5.39
CA ASN A 28 0.56 14.70 -6.69
C ASN A 28 -0.92 15.03 -7.01
N LYS A 29 -1.39 14.59 -8.19
CA LYS A 29 -2.79 14.76 -8.64
C LYS A 29 -3.84 14.17 -7.71
N SER A 30 -3.48 13.13 -6.96
CA SER A 30 -4.34 12.44 -5.99
C SER A 30 -4.38 13.16 -4.62
N GLY A 31 -3.60 14.23 -4.43
CA GLY A 31 -3.47 14.93 -3.15
C GLY A 31 -2.50 14.27 -2.17
N LEU A 32 -1.68 13.33 -2.63
CA LEU A 32 -0.69 12.61 -1.83
C LEU A 32 0.70 13.23 -2.03
N SER A 33 1.48 13.37 -0.96
CA SER A 33 2.90 13.71 -1.11
C SER A 33 3.71 12.52 -1.61
N ASP A 34 4.95 12.77 -2.02
CA ASP A 34 5.88 11.72 -2.42
C ASP A 34 5.87 10.53 -1.42
N ILE A 35 6.03 10.79 -0.12
CA ILE A 35 5.84 9.79 0.95
C ILE A 35 5.04 10.39 2.12
N LEU A 36 4.13 9.61 2.70
CA LEU A 36 3.48 9.88 3.98
C LEU A 36 3.62 8.66 4.88
N TRP A 37 3.86 8.89 6.16
CA TRP A 37 3.97 7.86 7.18
C TRP A 37 2.75 7.91 8.11
N HIS A 38 2.28 6.72 8.50
CA HIS A 38 1.05 6.51 9.25
C HIS A 38 1.26 5.39 10.27
N GLY A 39 0.43 5.36 11.31
CA GLY A 39 0.25 4.18 12.15
C GLY A 39 -0.98 3.42 11.65
N CYS A 40 -1.81 2.93 12.56
CA CYS A 40 -3.17 2.51 12.22
C CYS A 40 -4.03 3.71 11.77
N GLU A 41 -3.78 4.88 12.32
CA GLU A 41 -4.45 6.12 11.93
C GLU A 41 -3.58 6.96 10.97
N LEU A 42 -4.21 7.69 10.05
CA LEU A 42 -3.49 8.47 9.06
C LEU A 42 -2.65 9.58 9.70
N ARG A 43 -1.40 9.74 9.26
CA ARG A 43 -0.45 10.78 9.73
C ARG A 43 -0.07 10.65 11.21
N LYS A 44 -0.39 9.52 11.86
CA LYS A 44 -0.02 9.21 13.24
C LYS A 44 0.95 8.02 13.30
N SER A 45 2.17 8.21 12.83
CA SER A 45 3.17 7.13 12.64
C SER A 45 3.67 6.42 13.90
N GLY A 46 3.48 7.00 15.09
CA GLY A 46 3.95 6.39 16.34
C GLY A 46 5.47 6.30 16.46
N TRP A 47 6.25 7.12 15.74
CA TRP A 47 7.73 7.03 15.69
C TRP A 47 8.45 7.03 17.04
N TYR A 48 7.84 7.65 18.04
CA TYR A 48 8.42 7.78 19.38
C TYR A 48 7.88 6.73 20.36
N ASP A 49 7.04 5.79 19.90
CA ASP A 49 6.60 4.66 20.70
C ASP A 49 7.64 3.53 20.64
N PRO A 50 8.35 3.23 21.74
CA PRO A 50 9.33 2.15 21.77
C PRO A 50 8.71 0.76 21.58
N ASN A 51 7.39 0.62 21.71
CA ASN A 51 6.66 -0.64 21.52
C ASN A 51 5.87 -0.66 20.20
N GLY A 52 6.13 0.29 19.29
CA GLY A 52 5.42 0.38 18.02
C GLY A 52 5.58 -0.88 17.16
N LEU A 53 4.45 -1.56 16.90
CA LEU A 53 4.38 -2.78 16.10
C LEU A 53 3.47 -2.63 14.87
N ALA A 54 3.03 -1.41 14.56
CA ALA A 54 2.21 -1.08 13.41
C ALA A 54 2.79 0.12 12.69
N LEU A 55 2.93 0.04 11.37
CA LEU A 55 3.40 1.12 10.53
C LEU A 55 2.71 1.05 9.17
N ALA A 56 2.36 2.19 8.60
CA ALA A 56 1.91 2.25 7.23
C ALA A 56 2.56 3.42 6.49
N MET A 57 2.66 3.31 5.17
CA MET A 57 3.17 4.36 4.32
C MET A 57 2.37 4.49 3.04
N THR A 58 2.20 5.72 2.58
CA THR A 58 1.61 6.03 1.28
C THR A 58 2.66 6.67 0.39
N LEU A 59 2.84 6.14 -0.81
CA LEU A 59 3.74 6.64 -1.83
C LEU A 59 2.91 7.23 -2.96
N GLY A 60 2.89 8.56 -3.07
CA GLY A 60 2.27 9.25 -4.19
C GLY A 60 3.11 9.11 -5.45
N GLU A 61 2.51 8.67 -6.56
CA GLU A 61 3.12 8.69 -7.89
C GLU A 61 2.70 9.96 -8.63
N ARG A 62 3.65 10.59 -9.30
CA ARG A 62 3.49 11.92 -9.91
C ARG A 62 3.15 11.85 -11.39
N ALA A 63 3.55 10.77 -12.06
CA ALA A 63 3.24 10.52 -13.46
C ALA A 63 1.89 9.77 -13.61
N ASP A 64 1.74 9.02 -14.69
CA ASP A 64 0.59 8.15 -14.94
C ASP A 64 0.71 6.77 -14.27
N GLY A 65 1.62 6.62 -13.30
CA GLY A 65 1.72 5.42 -12.50
C GLY A 65 0.71 5.39 -11.35
N GLN A 66 0.84 4.36 -10.52
CA GLN A 66 -0.08 4.03 -9.44
C GLN A 66 0.47 4.50 -8.10
N ASP A 67 -0.39 5.08 -7.27
CA ASP A 67 -0.08 5.32 -5.86
C ASP A 67 0.01 3.97 -5.14
N ILE A 68 0.87 3.86 -4.14
CA ILE A 68 1.07 2.62 -3.36
C ILE A 68 0.82 2.92 -1.90
N HIS A 69 -0.01 2.11 -1.24
CA HIS A 69 -0.20 2.15 0.20
C HIS A 69 0.24 0.81 0.80
N VAL A 70 1.17 0.85 1.75
CA VAL A 70 1.71 -0.35 2.40
C VAL A 70 1.40 -0.30 3.88
N MET A 71 0.86 -1.39 4.43
CA MET A 71 0.56 -1.55 5.84
C MET A 71 1.33 -2.73 6.40
N PHE A 72 2.05 -2.50 7.48
CA PHE A 72 2.85 -3.49 8.20
C PHE A 72 2.22 -3.69 9.57
N ASN A 73 1.60 -4.85 9.78
CA ASN A 73 1.14 -5.28 11.11
C ASN A 73 2.14 -6.30 11.68
N MET A 74 3.04 -5.82 12.53
CA MET A 74 3.95 -6.66 13.32
C MET A 74 3.38 -6.96 14.71
N TYR A 75 2.11 -6.69 14.96
CA TYR A 75 1.42 -7.09 16.18
C TYR A 75 0.94 -8.55 16.09
N TRP A 76 0.53 -9.12 17.22
CA TRP A 76 0.04 -10.51 17.33
C TRP A 76 -1.45 -10.68 17.08
N GLU A 77 -2.19 -9.58 16.94
CA GLU A 77 -3.61 -9.55 16.58
C GLU A 77 -3.84 -8.76 15.29
N GLY A 78 -5.03 -8.90 14.71
CA GLY A 78 -5.43 -8.12 13.55
C GLY A 78 -5.68 -6.65 13.94
N LEU A 79 -5.15 -5.73 13.15
CA LEU A 79 -5.30 -4.29 13.34
C LEU A 79 -6.06 -3.67 12.17
N GLU A 80 -6.90 -2.68 12.44
CA GLU A 80 -7.53 -1.88 11.39
C GLU A 80 -6.66 -0.66 11.08
N PHE A 81 -6.37 -0.47 9.80
CA PHE A 81 -5.63 0.68 9.28
C PHE A 81 -6.56 1.57 8.48
N GLU A 82 -6.55 2.86 8.75
CA GLU A 82 -7.20 3.88 7.92
C GLU A 82 -6.50 3.97 6.56
N LEU A 83 -7.29 4.10 5.50
CA LEU A 83 -6.80 4.27 4.13
C LEU A 83 -6.88 5.74 3.70
N PRO A 84 -5.86 6.26 2.99
CA PRO A 84 -5.94 7.59 2.39
C PRO A 84 -7.11 7.67 1.41
N ASP A 85 -7.89 8.75 1.48
CA ASP A 85 -8.91 9.05 0.49
C ASP A 85 -8.25 9.48 -0.83
N ILE A 86 -8.49 8.72 -1.90
CA ILE A 86 -7.98 8.96 -3.24
C ILE A 86 -9.13 9.29 -4.18
N LYS A 87 -9.26 10.58 -4.54
CA LYS A 87 -10.50 11.15 -5.11
C LYS A 87 -11.00 10.51 -6.41
N VAL A 88 -10.10 10.03 -7.28
CA VAL A 88 -10.42 9.59 -8.66
C VAL A 88 -10.17 8.10 -8.86
N GLU A 89 -9.60 7.45 -7.84
CA GLU A 89 -9.06 6.10 -7.93
C GLU A 89 -9.63 5.24 -6.81
N LYS A 90 -9.39 3.94 -6.88
CA LYS A 90 -9.71 3.02 -5.80
C LYS A 90 -8.48 2.23 -5.44
N TRP A 91 -8.43 1.78 -4.19
CA TRP A 91 -7.41 0.87 -3.73
C TRP A 91 -7.71 -0.55 -4.21
N TYR A 92 -6.68 -1.23 -4.71
CA TYR A 92 -6.73 -2.64 -5.08
C TYR A 92 -5.66 -3.38 -4.31
N CYS A 93 -6.02 -4.52 -3.72
CA CYS A 93 -5.07 -5.35 -2.97
C CYS A 93 -4.20 -6.14 -3.94
N ALA A 94 -2.90 -5.79 -3.97
CA ALA A 94 -1.89 -6.45 -4.78
C ALA A 94 -1.16 -7.56 -3.99
N ILE A 95 -0.90 -7.33 -2.71
CA ILE A 95 -0.20 -8.28 -1.83
C ILE A 95 -0.91 -8.32 -0.49
N ASP A 96 -1.15 -9.51 0.03
CA ASP A 96 -1.60 -9.76 1.41
C ASP A 96 -0.92 -11.04 1.90
N THR A 97 0.12 -10.89 2.72
CA THR A 97 0.94 -12.04 3.14
C THR A 97 0.24 -12.96 4.13
N SER A 98 -1.00 -12.67 4.54
CA SER A 98 -1.80 -13.59 5.37
C SER A 98 -2.52 -14.66 4.54
N LEU A 99 -2.66 -14.44 3.23
CA LEU A 99 -3.30 -15.38 2.33
C LEU A 99 -2.36 -16.53 1.96
N SER A 100 -2.92 -17.70 1.67
CA SER A 100 -2.15 -18.83 1.17
C SER A 100 -1.75 -18.61 -0.29
N SER A 101 -0.52 -18.98 -0.65
CA SER A 101 -0.09 -19.03 -2.05
C SER A 101 -1.07 -19.85 -2.91
N PRO A 102 -1.48 -19.37 -4.10
CA PRO A 102 -0.94 -18.24 -4.86
C PRO A 102 -1.65 -16.89 -4.65
N LEU A 103 -2.49 -16.76 -3.61
CA LEU A 103 -3.32 -15.57 -3.36
C LEU A 103 -2.60 -14.49 -2.54
N ASP A 104 -1.45 -14.83 -1.96
CA ASP A 104 -0.56 -13.94 -1.20
C ASP A 104 -0.04 -12.76 -2.02
N ILE A 105 0.05 -12.93 -3.35
CA ILE A 105 0.36 -11.88 -4.31
C ILE A 105 -0.46 -12.07 -5.58
N ALA A 106 -1.29 -11.09 -5.89
CA ALA A 106 -2.15 -11.10 -7.07
C ALA A 106 -1.33 -11.12 -8.36
N GLU A 107 -1.90 -11.73 -9.41
CA GLU A 107 -1.38 -11.52 -10.76
C GLU A 107 -1.67 -10.09 -11.20
N MET A 108 -0.79 -9.52 -12.04
CA MET A 108 -0.98 -8.16 -12.56
C MET A 108 -2.31 -8.08 -13.32
N GLY A 109 -3.17 -7.16 -12.91
CA GLY A 109 -4.52 -7.01 -13.47
C GLY A 109 -5.61 -7.83 -12.76
N ALA A 110 -5.24 -8.75 -11.87
CA ALA A 110 -6.16 -9.58 -11.08
C ALA A 110 -6.30 -9.12 -9.61
N GLU A 111 -5.79 -7.94 -9.27
CA GLU A 111 -5.90 -7.32 -7.95
C GLU A 111 -7.37 -7.06 -7.59
N ILE A 112 -7.73 -7.27 -6.33
CA ILE A 112 -9.12 -7.16 -5.87
C ILE A 112 -9.37 -5.75 -5.34
N VAL A 113 -10.45 -5.11 -5.82
CA VAL A 113 -10.84 -3.78 -5.36
C VAL A 113 -11.24 -3.79 -3.88
N HIS A 114 -10.68 -2.87 -3.11
CA HIS A 114 -11.11 -2.55 -1.76
C HIS A 114 -11.98 -1.29 -1.79
N LYS A 115 -13.17 -1.34 -1.16
CA LYS A 115 -14.16 -0.26 -1.19
C LYS A 115 -14.33 0.48 0.14
N GLY A 116 -13.62 0.06 1.19
CA GLY A 116 -13.68 0.66 2.51
C GLY A 116 -12.70 1.83 2.66
N THR A 117 -12.90 2.58 3.73
CA THR A 117 -11.97 3.60 4.23
C THR A 117 -10.94 3.01 5.20
N HIS A 118 -11.08 1.73 5.54
CA HIS A 118 -10.22 1.01 6.46
C HIS A 118 -9.91 -0.39 5.92
N TYR A 119 -8.71 -0.88 6.17
CA TYR A 119 -8.29 -2.23 5.85
C TYR A 119 -7.89 -2.98 7.12
N LYS A 120 -8.53 -4.13 7.37
CA LYS A 120 -8.12 -5.02 8.46
C LYS A 120 -6.92 -5.85 8.02
N VAL A 121 -5.78 -5.63 8.66
CA VAL A 121 -4.54 -6.38 8.41
C VAL A 121 -4.38 -7.43 9.51
N ASN A 122 -4.31 -8.71 9.12
CA ASN A 122 -4.14 -9.82 10.06
C ASN A 122 -2.83 -9.72 10.86
N ALA A 123 -2.72 -10.50 11.94
CA ALA A 123 -1.50 -10.57 12.74
C ALA A 123 -0.28 -10.89 11.86
N ARG A 124 0.87 -10.27 12.15
CA ARG A 124 2.15 -10.54 11.47
C ARG A 124 2.07 -10.52 9.94
N THR A 125 1.36 -9.53 9.39
CA THR A 125 1.02 -9.46 7.97
C THR A 125 1.47 -8.15 7.34
N VAL A 126 1.86 -8.21 6.08
CA VAL A 126 2.10 -7.05 5.22
C VAL A 126 1.05 -7.03 4.11
N VAL A 127 0.40 -5.88 3.93
CA VAL A 127 -0.54 -5.64 2.84
C VAL A 127 -0.03 -4.51 1.96
N VAL A 128 -0.09 -4.69 0.64
CA VAL A 128 0.22 -3.67 -0.35
C VAL A 128 -1.01 -3.42 -1.21
N LEU A 129 -1.50 -2.19 -1.16
CA LEU A 129 -2.55 -1.69 -2.03
C LEU A 129 -1.94 -0.81 -3.12
N ILE A 130 -2.52 -0.87 -4.31
CA ILE A 130 -2.19 0.02 -5.43
C ILE A 130 -3.43 0.77 -5.88
N SER A 131 -3.26 2.04 -6.25
CA SER A 131 -4.36 2.81 -6.80
C SER A 131 -4.59 2.43 -8.27
N LYS A 132 -5.86 2.39 -8.68
CA LYS A 132 -6.25 2.32 -10.09
C LYS A 132 -7.44 3.22 -10.33
N LYS A 133 -7.44 3.89 -11.49
CA LYS A 133 -8.64 4.53 -12.02
C LYS A 133 -9.74 3.49 -12.16
N ASN A 134 -10.99 3.87 -11.83
CA ASN A 134 -12.13 3.04 -12.20
C ASN A 134 -12.06 2.80 -13.71
N GLN A 135 -11.97 1.53 -14.13
CA GLN A 135 -12.29 1.18 -15.51
C GLN A 135 -13.79 1.37 -15.66
N THR A 136 -14.19 2.56 -16.12
CA THR A 136 -15.53 2.74 -16.68
C THR A 136 -15.57 1.82 -17.90
N ARG A 137 -16.29 0.70 -17.77
CA ARG A 137 -16.77 -0.02 -18.95
C ARG A 137 -17.79 0.85 -19.67
#